data_AF-A0A0S4L5F1-F1
#
_entry.id   AF-A0A0S4L5F1-F1
#
_cell.length_a   1.000
_cell.length_b   1.000
_cell.length_c   1.000
_cell.angle_alpha   90.00
_cell.angle_beta   90.00
_cell.angle_gamma   90.00
#
_symmetry.space_group_name_H-M   'P 1'
#
loop_
_entity.id
_entity.type
_entity.pdbx_description
1 polymer ?
#
loop_
_entity_poly.entity_id
_entity_poly.type
_entity_poly.pdbx_seq_one_letter_code
_entity_poly.pdbx_strand_id
1 'polypeptide(L)'
;MEMYRGTMAFRLCVPALLVLAIFLAGCATGQYKPLSDAGTTEVEQLKENVYRVEYRASAFTSQEQLDRHLRRRCAELTLREGYDFFHMAQRADVLGLSRRTAMTVTMYKDQKPVGIANLYDAKDVLAGTVTAPKTN
;
A
#
# COMPACT_ATOMS: atom_id res chain seq x y z
N MET A 1 -43.92 56.45 25.62
CA MET A 1 -42.46 56.17 25.53
C MET A 1 -42.25 54.93 26.37
N GLU A 2 -41.83 53.77 25.86
CA GLU A 2 -40.63 53.54 25.08
C GLU A 2 -40.84 52.51 23.95
N MET A 3 -40.41 52.95 22.77
CA MET A 3 -40.29 52.24 21.52
C MET A 3 -38.86 51.72 21.42
N TYR A 4 -38.49 50.53 21.92
CA TYR A 4 -37.13 49.99 21.68
C TYR A 4 -37.11 48.48 21.39
N ARG A 5 -37.29 48.20 20.08
CA ARG A 5 -36.38 47.35 19.26
C ARG A 5 -36.43 45.83 19.47
N GLY A 6 -37.31 45.20 18.69
CA GLY A 6 -37.16 43.82 18.22
C GLY A 6 -35.96 43.62 17.29
N THR A 7 -34.73 43.69 17.82
CA THR A 7 -33.51 43.56 16.99
C THR A 7 -32.35 42.88 17.70
N MET A 8 -32.61 42.02 18.70
CA MET A 8 -31.54 41.49 19.56
C MET A 8 -31.27 39.99 19.42
N ALA A 9 -32.22 39.19 18.89
CA ALA A 9 -32.03 37.75 18.70
C ALA A 9 -31.27 37.38 17.41
N PHE A 10 -31.38 38.20 16.35
CA PHE A 10 -30.79 37.87 15.04
C PHE A 10 -29.29 38.22 14.93
N ARG A 11 -28.78 39.11 15.81
CA ARG A 11 -27.40 39.62 15.70
C ARG A 11 -26.35 38.82 16.49
N LEU A 12 -26.76 37.95 17.43
CA LEU A 12 -25.82 37.10 18.19
C LEU A 12 -25.51 35.74 17.53
N CYS A 13 -26.34 35.27 16.59
CA CYS A 13 -26.15 33.95 15.96
C CYS A 13 -25.08 33.96 14.85
N VAL A 14 -24.98 35.08 14.12
CA VAL A 14 -24.05 35.25 12.99
C VAL A 14 -22.55 35.17 13.39
N PRO A 15 -22.07 35.82 14.46
CA PRO A 15 -20.65 35.73 14.81
C PRO A 15 -20.25 34.35 15.34
N ALA A 16 -21.16 33.64 16.02
CA ALA A 16 -20.89 32.29 16.52
C ALA A 16 -20.77 31.26 15.38
N LEU A 17 -21.59 31.38 14.35
CA LEU A 17 -21.53 30.55 13.14
C LEU A 17 -20.23 30.78 12.35
N LEU A 18 -19.77 32.04 12.30
CA LEU A 18 -18.55 32.43 11.60
C LEU A 18 -17.28 31.87 12.29
N VAL A 19 -17.22 31.92 13.62
CA VAL A 19 -16.10 31.35 14.39
C VAL A 19 -16.03 29.83 14.21
N LEU A 20 -17.18 29.14 14.24
CA LEU A 20 -17.21 27.69 13.99
C LEU A 20 -16.68 27.32 12.59
N ALA A 21 -17.02 28.09 11.56
CA ALA A 21 -16.55 27.85 10.19
C ALA A 21 -15.01 27.97 10.05
N ILE A 22 -14.36 28.86 10.81
CA ILE A 22 -12.90 29.02 10.79
C ILE A 22 -12.19 27.84 11.46
N PHE A 23 -12.78 27.28 12.53
CA PHE A 23 -12.22 26.09 13.19
C PHE A 23 -12.30 24.83 12.31
N LEU A 24 -13.30 24.69 11.44
CA LEU A 24 -13.39 23.55 10.51
C LEU A 24 -12.37 23.62 9.35
N ALA A 25 -11.92 24.82 8.95
CA ALA A 25 -10.93 24.98 7.89
C ALA A 25 -9.50 24.57 8.30
N GLY A 26 -9.24 24.40 9.61
CA GLY A 26 -7.94 23.97 10.15
C GLY A 26 -7.67 22.47 10.09
N CYS A 27 -8.68 21.64 9.81
CA CYS A 27 -8.52 20.18 9.63
C CYS A 27 -8.09 19.80 8.20
N ALA A 28 -7.56 20.75 7.41
CA ALA A 28 -6.84 20.43 6.19
C ALA A 28 -5.46 19.88 6.57
N THR A 29 -5.43 18.59 6.91
CA THR A 29 -4.23 17.77 7.11
C THR A 29 -3.16 18.15 6.10
N GLY A 30 -2.03 18.67 6.60
CA GLY A 30 -0.90 19.11 5.78
C GLY A 30 -0.53 18.05 4.75
N GLN A 31 -0.29 18.49 3.52
CA GLN A 31 -0.05 17.63 2.37
C GLN A 31 1.04 16.59 2.70
N TYR A 32 0.63 15.34 2.89
CA TYR A 32 1.57 14.23 3.06
C TYR A 32 2.33 14.07 1.74
N LYS A 33 3.55 14.61 1.70
CA LYS A 33 4.49 14.35 0.61
C LYS A 33 5.24 13.07 0.97
N PRO A 34 4.97 11.93 0.30
CA PRO A 34 5.84 10.78 0.45
C PRO A 34 7.26 11.21 0.08
N LEU A 35 8.24 10.81 0.89
CA LEU A 35 9.65 10.97 0.59
C LEU A 35 9.85 10.42 -0.83
N SER A 36 10.39 11.24 -1.73
CA SER A 36 10.16 11.28 -3.19
C SER A 36 10.38 10.02 -4.04
N ASP A 37 10.60 8.86 -3.43
CA ASP A 37 10.75 7.56 -4.09
C ASP A 37 10.37 6.36 -3.18
N ALA A 38 9.91 6.60 -1.95
CA ALA A 38 9.53 5.54 -1.01
C ALA A 38 8.12 5.04 -1.31
N GLY A 39 8.00 3.76 -1.65
CA GLY A 39 6.75 3.10 -2.04
C GLY A 39 6.59 2.92 -3.55
N THR A 40 7.59 3.27 -4.36
CA THR A 40 7.56 3.00 -5.81
C THR A 40 7.76 1.50 -6.06
N THR A 41 6.93 0.94 -6.95
CA THR A 41 7.07 -0.45 -7.43
C THR A 41 7.35 -0.39 -8.92
N GLU A 42 8.49 -0.92 -9.34
CA GLU A 42 8.83 -1.13 -10.74
C GLU A 42 8.64 -2.62 -11.06
N VAL A 43 8.03 -2.92 -12.20
CA VAL A 43 7.79 -4.29 -12.65
C VAL A 43 8.38 -4.45 -14.04
N GLU A 44 9.24 -5.44 -14.20
CA GLU A 44 9.91 -5.75 -15.45
C GLU A 44 9.63 -7.21 -15.82
N GLN A 45 9.20 -7.44 -17.05
CA GLN A 45 8.99 -8.78 -17.57
C GLN A 45 10.31 -9.31 -18.15
N LEU A 46 10.84 -10.40 -17.57
CA LEU A 46 12.04 -11.07 -18.11
C LEU A 46 11.66 -12.15 -19.12
N LYS A 47 10.53 -12.82 -18.88
CA LYS A 47 9.99 -13.89 -19.73
C LYS A 47 8.46 -13.91 -19.59
N GLU A 48 7.80 -14.64 -20.48
CA GLU A 48 6.33 -14.79 -20.51
C GLU A 48 5.72 -15.12 -19.14
N ASN A 49 6.36 -15.96 -18.33
CA ASN A 49 5.91 -16.32 -16.98
C ASN A 49 6.86 -15.88 -15.85
N VAL A 50 7.84 -15.01 -16.14
CA VAL A 50 8.87 -14.59 -15.16
C VAL A 50 8.97 -13.06 -15.13
N TYR A 51 8.71 -12.50 -13.95
CA TYR A 51 8.68 -11.06 -13.72
C TYR A 51 9.65 -10.70 -12.59
N ARG A 52 10.33 -9.55 -12.72
CA ARG A 52 11.13 -8.94 -11.66
C ARG A 52 10.34 -7.76 -11.11
N VAL A 53 10.03 -7.85 -9.82
CA VAL A 53 9.33 -6.81 -9.08
C VAL A 53 10.38 -6.11 -8.21
N GLU A 54 10.71 -4.86 -8.53
CA GLU A 54 11.54 -4.01 -7.69
C GLU A 54 10.64 -3.11 -6.83
N TYR A 55 10.85 -3.14 -5.52
CA TYR A 55 10.17 -2.27 -4.58
C TYR A 55 11.19 -1.40 -3.86
N ARG A 56 10.95 -0.09 -3.89
CA ARG A 56 11.76 0.88 -3.15
C ARG A 56 11.05 1.28 -1.88
N ALA A 57 11.67 0.96 -0.75
CA ALA A 57 11.18 1.29 0.56
C ALA A 57 12.09 2.32 1.24
N SER A 58 11.49 3.11 2.14
CA SER A 58 12.27 3.96 3.02
C SER A 58 13.15 3.10 3.94
N ALA A 59 14.29 3.64 4.38
CA ALA A 59 15.15 2.96 5.35
C ALA A 59 14.46 2.68 6.70
N PHE A 60 13.38 3.41 7.00
CA PHE A 60 12.57 3.25 8.22
C PHE A 60 11.57 2.09 8.14
N THR A 61 11.33 1.51 6.95
CA THR A 61 10.41 0.39 6.79
C THR A 61 11.04 -0.91 7.31
N SER A 62 10.36 -1.59 8.23
CA SER A 62 10.81 -2.88 8.76
C SER A 62 10.84 -3.96 7.66
N GLN A 63 11.72 -4.95 7.82
CA GLN A 63 11.85 -6.04 6.83
C GLN A 63 10.56 -6.85 6.71
N GLU A 64 9.86 -7.08 7.83
CA GLU A 64 8.57 -7.80 7.83
C GLU A 64 7.49 -7.04 7.04
N GLN A 65 7.40 -5.72 7.22
CA GLN A 65 6.48 -4.89 6.44
C GLN A 65 6.86 -4.92 4.95
N LEU A 66 8.14 -4.80 4.64
CA LEU A 66 8.65 -4.86 3.26
C LEU A 66 8.27 -6.17 2.58
N ASP A 67 8.49 -7.31 3.25
CA ASP A 67 8.17 -8.64 2.72
C ASP A 67 6.67 -8.83 2.51
N ARG A 68 5.86 -8.32 3.44
CA ARG A 68 4.41 -8.32 3.34
C ARG A 68 3.94 -7.49 2.14
N HIS A 69 4.50 -6.28 1.97
CA HIS A 69 4.18 -5.41 0.84
C HIS A 69 4.59 -6.05 -0.49
N LEU A 70 5.84 -6.53 -0.61
CA LEU A 70 6.32 -7.23 -1.80
C LEU A 70 5.44 -8.41 -2.16
N ARG A 71 5.11 -9.27 -1.20
CA ARG A 71 4.24 -10.42 -1.43
C ARG A 71 2.87 -10.03 -1.94
N ARG A 72 2.27 -9.01 -1.34
CA ARG A 72 0.99 -8.46 -1.80
C ARG A 72 1.08 -7.93 -3.22
N ARG A 73 2.13 -7.17 -3.57
CA ARG A 73 2.35 -6.65 -4.93
C ARG A 73 2.55 -7.75 -5.96
N CYS A 74 3.27 -8.80 -5.60
CA CYS A 74 3.42 -9.99 -6.45
C CYS A 74 2.06 -10.64 -6.71
N ALA A 75 1.25 -10.83 -5.68
CA ALA A 75 -0.10 -11.38 -5.84
C ALA A 75 -1.02 -10.52 -6.70
N GLU A 76 -1.01 -9.20 -6.52
CA GLU A 76 -1.75 -8.25 -7.36
C GLU A 76 -1.33 -8.35 -8.82
N LEU A 77 -0.01 -8.45 -9.09
CA LEU A 77 0.52 -8.63 -10.43
C LEU A 77 0.11 -9.99 -11.02
N THR A 78 0.21 -11.07 -10.26
CA THR A 78 -0.17 -12.42 -10.71
C THR A 78 -1.62 -12.50 -11.17
N LEU A 79 -2.55 -11.95 -10.39
CA LEU A 79 -3.95 -11.91 -10.77
C LEU A 79 -4.21 -10.98 -11.97
N ARG A 80 -3.48 -9.87 -12.06
CA ARG A 80 -3.58 -8.94 -13.20
C ARG A 80 -3.17 -9.61 -14.51
N GLU A 81 -2.12 -10.40 -14.49
CA GLU A 81 -1.60 -11.12 -15.67
C GLU A 81 -2.43 -12.40 -15.97
N GLY A 82 -3.42 -12.75 -15.13
CA GLY A 82 -4.30 -13.90 -15.34
C GLY A 82 -3.75 -15.24 -14.86
N TYR A 83 -2.81 -15.21 -13.92
CA TYR A 83 -2.27 -16.39 -13.23
C TYR A 83 -2.91 -16.53 -11.83
N ASP A 84 -2.87 -17.73 -11.25
CA ASP A 84 -3.42 -18.00 -9.92
C ASP A 84 -2.33 -18.15 -8.85
N PHE A 85 -1.19 -18.75 -9.23
CA PHE A 85 -0.10 -19.06 -8.32
C PHE A 85 1.18 -18.34 -8.72
N PHE A 86 1.97 -17.98 -7.72
CA PHE A 86 3.29 -17.41 -7.94
C PHE A 86 4.33 -17.96 -6.98
N HIS A 87 5.54 -18.13 -7.49
CA HIS A 87 6.70 -18.57 -6.75
C HIS A 87 7.72 -17.43 -6.66
N MET A 88 8.16 -17.14 -5.44
CA MET A 88 9.23 -16.19 -5.18
C MET A 88 10.58 -16.91 -5.26
N ALA A 89 11.29 -16.73 -6.37
CA ALA A 89 12.49 -17.50 -6.70
C ALA A 89 13.77 -16.88 -6.13
N GLN A 90 13.94 -15.56 -6.29
CA GLN A 90 15.17 -14.90 -5.88
C GLN A 90 14.93 -13.48 -5.39
N ARG A 91 15.55 -13.18 -4.26
CA ARG A 91 15.60 -11.85 -3.66
C ARG A 91 16.99 -11.25 -3.86
N ALA A 92 17.03 -10.01 -4.32
CA ALA A 92 18.22 -9.19 -4.35
C ALA A 92 17.93 -7.90 -3.58
N ASP A 93 18.55 -7.74 -2.42
CA ASP A 93 18.45 -6.54 -1.59
C ASP A 93 19.69 -5.68 -1.80
N VAL A 94 19.50 -4.44 -2.24
CA VAL A 94 20.56 -3.44 -2.29
C VAL A 94 20.41 -2.56 -1.04
N LEU A 95 21.34 -2.73 -0.10
CA LEU A 95 21.40 -1.94 1.13
C LEU A 95 22.15 -0.63 0.84
N GLY A 96 21.44 0.50 0.93
CA GLY A 96 21.98 1.85 0.82
C GLY A 96 21.13 2.85 1.59
N LEU A 97 21.19 4.13 1.24
CA LEU A 97 20.32 5.18 1.81
C LEU A 97 18.82 4.91 1.55
N SER A 98 18.50 4.16 0.50
CA SER A 98 17.16 3.65 0.18
C SER A 98 17.20 2.12 0.15
N ARG A 99 16.19 1.46 0.74
CA ARG A 99 16.07 0.00 0.70
C ARG A 99 15.43 -0.39 -0.63
N ARG A 100 16.23 -0.88 -1.57
CA ARG A 100 15.71 -1.44 -2.82
C ARG A 100 15.74 -2.95 -2.74
N THR A 101 14.60 -3.57 -2.93
CA THR A 101 14.48 -5.02 -3.01
C THR A 101 13.91 -5.39 -4.35
N ALA A 102 14.68 -6.14 -5.14
CA ALA A 102 14.21 -6.82 -6.32
C ALA A 102 13.84 -8.26 -5.97
N MET A 103 12.66 -8.68 -6.40
CA MET A 103 12.17 -10.04 -6.27
C MET A 103 11.85 -10.60 -7.65
N THR A 104 12.46 -11.72 -8.00
CA THR A 104 12.11 -12.49 -9.19
C THR A 104 10.97 -13.45 -8.85
N VAL A 105 9.89 -13.34 -9.60
CA VAL A 105 8.65 -14.08 -9.42
C VAL A 105 8.36 -14.90 -10.66
N THR A 106 8.11 -16.19 -10.48
CA THR A 106 7.64 -17.08 -11.55
C THR A 106 6.17 -17.39 -11.33
N MET A 107 5.35 -17.20 -12.36
CA MET A 107 3.89 -17.37 -12.27
C MET A 107 3.44 -18.67 -12.92
N TYR A 108 2.36 -19.23 -12.39
CA TYR A 108 1.76 -20.49 -12.84
C TYR A 108 0.25 -20.37 -12.90
N LYS A 109 -0.34 -20.99 -13.93
CA LYS A 109 -1.78 -20.97 -14.20
C LYS A 109 -2.35 -22.37 -14.03
N ASP A 110 -3.56 -22.47 -13.48
CA ASP A 110 -4.41 -23.67 -13.37
C ASP A 110 -3.86 -24.85 -12.53
N GLN A 111 -2.55 -25.13 -12.55
CA GLN A 111 -1.92 -26.20 -11.76
C GLN A 111 -0.99 -25.60 -10.70
N LYS A 112 -1.23 -25.94 -9.43
CA LYS A 112 -0.33 -25.60 -8.32
C LYS A 112 0.91 -26.49 -8.42
N PRO A 113 2.09 -25.97 -8.79
CA PRO A 113 3.29 -26.80 -8.88
C PRO A 113 3.65 -27.36 -7.50
N VAL A 114 3.60 -28.68 -7.35
CA VAL A 114 3.88 -29.36 -6.08
C VAL A 114 5.40 -29.53 -5.93
N GLY A 115 5.95 -29.22 -4.76
CA GLY A 115 7.38 -29.38 -4.48
C GLY A 115 8.23 -28.12 -4.65
N ILE A 116 7.64 -26.97 -5.00
CA ILE A 116 8.33 -25.68 -5.02
C ILE A 116 8.17 -24.99 -3.66
N ALA A 117 9.28 -24.77 -2.95
CA ALA A 117 9.30 -23.97 -1.73
C ALA A 117 8.91 -22.50 -2.04
N ASN A 118 8.26 -21.78 -1.12
CA ASN A 118 7.83 -20.39 -1.34
C ASN A 118 6.86 -20.21 -2.53
N LEU A 119 5.98 -21.18 -2.76
CA LEU A 119 4.84 -21.05 -3.66
C LEU A 119 3.64 -20.47 -2.90
N TYR A 120 3.02 -19.44 -3.47
CA TYR A 120 1.89 -18.73 -2.88
C TYR A 120 0.71 -18.71 -3.85
N ASP A 121 -0.50 -18.81 -3.31
CA ASP A 121 -1.74 -18.52 -4.03
C ASP A 121 -1.99 -17.01 -3.95
N ALA A 122 -2.21 -16.37 -5.09
CA ALA A 122 -2.40 -14.93 -5.15
C ALA A 122 -3.66 -14.47 -4.40
N LYS A 123 -4.75 -15.25 -4.46
CA LYS A 123 -6.01 -14.90 -3.78
C LYS A 123 -5.84 -14.99 -2.26
N ASP A 124 -5.16 -16.02 -1.77
CA ASP A 124 -4.88 -16.17 -0.33
C ASP A 124 -4.00 -15.03 0.20
N VAL A 125 -2.98 -14.63 -0.57
CA VAL A 125 -2.09 -13.52 -0.19
C VAL A 125 -2.87 -12.22 -0.03
N LEU A 126 -3.81 -11.94 -0.92
CA LEU A 126 -4.64 -10.73 -0.84
C LEU A 126 -5.71 -10.81 0.25
N ALA A 127 -6.23 -12.01 0.51
CA ALA A 127 -7.16 -12.28 1.61
C ALA A 127 -6.49 -12.22 3.00
N GLY A 128 -5.16 -12.24 3.05
CA GLY A 128 -4.40 -12.28 4.31
C GLY A 128 -4.45 -13.64 4.99
N THR A 129 -4.91 -14.68 4.30
CA THR A 129 -5.06 -16.06 4.80
C THR A 129 -3.78 -16.88 4.66
N VAL A 130 -2.71 -16.31 4.09
CA VAL A 130 -1.43 -17.00 3.92
C VAL A 130 -0.82 -17.32 5.27
N THR A 131 -1.04 -18.54 5.72
CA THR A 131 -0.12 -19.23 6.61
C THR A 131 1.22 -19.35 5.90
N ALA A 132 2.26 -18.75 6.50
CA ALA A 132 3.63 -18.96 6.06
C ALA A 132 3.86 -20.47 5.81
N PRO A 133 4.54 -20.85 4.72
CA PRO A 133 4.87 -22.26 4.50
C PRO A 133 5.60 -22.74 5.75
N LYS A 134 5.02 -23.72 6.45
CA LYS A 134 5.65 -24.35 7.60
C LYS A 134 6.93 -25.01 7.09
N THR A 135 8.07 -24.37 7.34
CA THR A 135 9.37 -25.02 7.36
C THR A 135 9.29 -26.09 8.43
N ASN A 136 9.26 -27.36 8.00
CA ASN A 136 9.65 -28.48 8.86
C ASN A 136 11.18 -28.56 8.81
#